data_AF-A0A3G9JFK1-F1
#
_entry.id   AF-A0A3G9JFK1-F1
#
_cell.length_a   1.000
_cell.length_b   1.000
_cell.length_c   1.000
_cell.angle_alpha   90.00
_cell.angle_beta   90.00
_cell.angle_gamma   90.00
#
_symmetry.space_group_name_H-M   'P 1'
#
loop_
_entity.id
_entity.type
_entity.pdbx_description
1 polymer ?
#
loop_
_entity_poly.entity_id
_entity_poly.type
_entity_poly.pdbx_seq_one_letter_code
_entity_poly.pdbx_strand_id
1 'polypeptide(L)'
;MFCKYCGQPISDDAQYCPYCKKELHHDPYVHDTAHSHHKPLQPWQLLSLFGSFLLFITIFLPFFTITTPMIIINTTKVYTLFETAYGLYFLFLSVLCIILALLRQKIIIFPAIGSFLLTLYVIFSYDQVRPQYIYATKGIAFYLMFASSCLLLTGGILAFASHAKRDPEGPLH
;
A
#
# COMPACT_ATOMS: atom_id res chain seq x y z
N MET A 1 -42.61 -24.05 25.64
CA MET A 1 -42.91 -22.96 24.67
C MET A 1 -43.67 -23.47 23.44
N PHE A 2 -44.18 -22.62 22.54
CA PHE A 2 -44.79 -23.04 21.26
C PHE A 2 -43.92 -22.64 20.06
N CYS A 3 -43.88 -23.46 19.01
CA CYS A 3 -43.20 -23.14 17.76
C CYS A 3 -43.83 -21.93 17.07
N LYS A 4 -43.04 -20.90 16.74
CA LYS A 4 -43.53 -19.75 15.95
C LYS A 4 -43.96 -20.12 14.51
N TYR A 5 -43.47 -21.24 13.98
CA TYR A 5 -43.74 -21.63 12.58
C TYR A 5 -44.90 -22.61 12.42
N CYS A 6 -45.11 -23.52 13.36
CA CYS A 6 -46.14 -24.56 13.24
C CYS A 6 -47.10 -24.64 14.44
N GLY A 7 -46.93 -23.80 15.47
CA GLY A 7 -47.82 -23.72 16.63
C GLY A 7 -47.80 -24.95 17.56
N GLN A 8 -46.94 -25.94 17.31
CA GLN A 8 -46.83 -27.13 18.15
C GLN A 8 -46.07 -26.83 19.46
N PRO A 9 -46.42 -27.50 20.58
CA PRO A 9 -45.70 -27.34 21.85
C PRO A 9 -44.30 -27.95 21.73
N ILE A 10 -43.31 -27.25 22.26
CA ILE A 10 -41.89 -27.62 22.24
C ILE A 10 -41.31 -27.43 23.65
N SER A 11 -40.38 -28.31 24.02
CA SER A 11 -39.51 -28.16 25.19
C SER A 11 -38.74 -26.83 25.14
N ASP A 12 -38.57 -26.18 26.28
CA ASP A 12 -37.89 -24.88 26.38
C ASP A 12 -36.39 -24.96 26.01
N ASP A 13 -35.78 -26.16 26.04
CA ASP A 13 -34.36 -26.37 25.71
C ASP A 13 -34.13 -26.84 24.25
N ALA A 14 -35.17 -26.92 23.43
CA ALA A 14 -35.06 -27.48 22.08
C ALA A 14 -34.46 -26.47 21.08
N GLN A 15 -33.34 -26.84 20.46
CA GLN A 15 -32.70 -26.02 19.41
C GLN A 15 -33.46 -26.05 18.08
N TYR A 16 -34.23 -27.11 17.81
CA TYR A 16 -35.00 -27.30 16.58
C TYR A 16 -36.41 -27.81 16.87
N CYS A 17 -37.37 -27.46 16.00
CA CYS A 17 -38.71 -28.00 16.10
C CYS A 17 -38.76 -29.42 15.50
N PRO A 18 -39.16 -30.45 16.28
CA PRO A 18 -39.23 -31.83 15.77
C PRO A 18 -40.32 -32.02 14.70
N TYR A 19 -41.32 -31.14 14.67
CA TYR A 19 -42.45 -31.25 13.73
C TYR A 19 -42.19 -30.54 12.40
N CYS A 20 -41.64 -29.31 12.42
CA CYS A 20 -41.42 -28.52 11.20
C CYS A 20 -39.94 -28.45 10.76
N LYS A 21 -39.02 -29.03 11.54
CA LYS A 21 -37.57 -29.06 11.28
C LYS A 21 -36.91 -27.69 11.15
N LYS A 22 -37.55 -26.62 11.65
CA LYS A 22 -36.97 -25.27 11.70
C LYS A 22 -36.25 -25.02 13.02
N GLU A 23 -35.10 -24.35 12.95
CA GLU A 23 -34.32 -23.92 14.11
C GLU A 23 -35.06 -22.84 14.91
N LEU A 24 -34.97 -22.93 16.23
CA LEU A 24 -35.70 -22.10 17.18
C LEU A 24 -34.81 -21.07 17.88
N HIS A 25 -33.52 -21.37 18.02
CA HIS A 25 -32.53 -20.46 18.58
C HIS A 25 -31.76 -19.75 17.47
N HIS A 26 -32.01 -18.45 17.34
CA HIS A 26 -31.04 -17.53 16.78
C HIS A 26 -30.34 -16.88 17.98
N ASP A 27 -29.42 -17.62 18.60
CA ASP A 27 -28.50 -16.98 19.54
C ASP A 27 -27.56 -16.09 18.71
N PRO A 28 -27.52 -14.77 18.93
CA PRO A 28 -26.59 -13.87 18.24
C PRO A 28 -25.13 -14.06 18.68
N TYR A 29 -24.83 -15.15 19.41
CA TYR A 29 -23.54 -15.46 20.01
C TYR A 29 -23.00 -16.84 19.60
N VAL A 30 -23.42 -17.35 18.43
CA VAL A 30 -22.69 -18.47 17.83
C VAL A 30 -21.41 -17.94 17.23
N HIS A 31 -20.32 -18.24 17.93
CA HIS A 31 -18.94 -18.26 17.48
C HIS A 31 -18.83 -18.53 15.97
N ASP A 32 -18.68 -17.47 15.18
CA ASP A 32 -18.09 -17.56 13.86
C ASP A 32 -16.65 -18.05 14.09
N THR A 33 -16.48 -19.36 13.95
CA THR A 33 -15.18 -19.93 13.65
C THR A 33 -14.66 -19.19 12.44
N ALA A 34 -13.63 -18.40 12.67
CA ALA A 34 -13.01 -17.54 11.68
C ALA A 34 -12.54 -18.39 10.49
N HIS A 35 -13.43 -18.60 9.52
CA HIS A 35 -13.03 -18.66 8.14
C HIS A 35 -12.32 -17.34 7.89
N SER A 36 -10.99 -17.42 7.94
CA SER A 36 -10.08 -16.42 7.41
C SER A 36 -10.42 -16.24 5.94
N HIS A 37 -11.49 -15.47 5.68
CA HIS A 37 -11.72 -14.83 4.41
C HIS A 37 -10.60 -13.81 4.29
N HIS A 38 -9.44 -14.28 3.82
CA HIS A 38 -8.43 -13.44 3.23
C HIS A 38 -9.12 -12.66 2.13
N LYS A 39 -9.62 -11.46 2.48
CA LYS A 39 -10.18 -10.53 1.49
C LYS A 39 -9.09 -10.35 0.45
N PRO A 40 -9.33 -10.74 -0.81
CA PRO A 40 -8.31 -10.67 -1.85
C PRO A 40 -7.77 -9.24 -1.91
N LEU A 41 -6.45 -9.10 -2.05
CA LEU A 41 -5.82 -7.79 -2.19
C LEU A 41 -6.45 -7.09 -3.39
N GLN A 42 -6.84 -5.84 -3.20
CA GLN A 42 -7.42 -5.07 -4.29
C GLN A 42 -6.31 -4.71 -5.29
N PRO A 43 -6.61 -4.61 -6.60
CA PRO A 43 -5.60 -4.34 -7.62
C PRO A 43 -4.77 -3.08 -7.36
N TRP A 44 -5.38 -2.03 -6.81
CA TRP A 44 -4.67 -0.80 -6.44
C TRP A 44 -3.68 -0.99 -5.28
N GLN A 45 -3.96 -1.92 -4.36
CA GLN A 45 -3.04 -2.25 -3.26
C GLN A 45 -1.79 -2.91 -3.81
N LEU A 46 -1.96 -3.89 -4.71
CA LEU A 46 -0.85 -4.54 -5.39
C LEU A 46 -0.02 -3.53 -6.18
N LEU A 47 -0.68 -2.62 -6.93
CA LEU A 47 0.02 -1.60 -7.71
C LEU A 47 0.83 -0.65 -6.82
N SER A 48 0.25 -0.18 -5.72
CA SER A 48 0.95 0.68 -4.77
C SER A 48 2.10 -0.04 -4.08
N LEU A 49 1.92 -1.31 -3.71
CA LEU A 49 2.92 -2.11 -3.02
C LEU A 49 4.10 -2.43 -3.96
N PHE A 50 3.80 -2.76 -5.21
CA PHE A 50 4.80 -2.97 -6.25
C PHE A 50 5.56 -1.68 -6.59
N GLY A 51 4.87 -0.54 -6.70
CA GLY A 51 5.49 0.77 -6.91
C GLY A 51 6.43 1.17 -5.76
N SER A 52 6.00 1.02 -4.51
CA SER A 52 6.85 1.27 -3.35
C SER A 52 8.06 0.35 -3.30
N PHE A 53 7.87 -0.94 -3.60
CA PHE A 53 8.94 -1.93 -3.58
C PHE A 53 9.99 -1.67 -4.66
N LEU A 54 9.56 -1.34 -5.87
CA LEU A 54 10.47 -0.91 -6.94
C LEU A 54 11.23 0.35 -6.53
N LEU A 55 10.57 1.35 -5.97
CA LEU A 55 11.21 2.57 -5.51
C LEU A 55 12.27 2.25 -4.43
N PHE A 56 11.93 1.39 -3.47
CA PHE A 56 12.87 0.91 -2.46
C PHE A 56 14.09 0.23 -3.08
N ILE A 57 13.89 -0.73 -3.99
CA ILE A 57 15.00 -1.41 -4.70
C ILE A 57 15.85 -0.41 -5.46
N THR A 58 15.25 0.54 -6.19
CA THR A 58 16.03 1.50 -7.00
C THR A 58 16.95 2.39 -6.18
N ILE A 59 16.63 2.61 -4.91
CA ILE A 59 17.45 3.40 -3.98
C ILE A 59 18.45 2.51 -3.24
N PHE A 60 17.99 1.34 -2.81
CA PHE A 60 18.75 0.43 -1.97
C PHE A 60 19.81 -0.34 -2.77
N LEU A 61 19.47 -0.81 -3.98
CA LEU A 61 20.39 -1.57 -4.82
C LEU A 61 21.68 -0.80 -5.14
N PRO A 62 21.67 0.44 -5.66
CA PRO A 62 22.90 1.18 -5.93
C PRO A 62 23.69 1.49 -4.66
N PHE A 63 23.02 1.68 -3.51
CA PHE A 63 23.71 1.82 -2.24
C PHE A 63 24.53 0.57 -1.90
N PHE A 64 23.96 -0.63 -2.07
CA PHE A 64 24.68 -1.86 -1.80
C PHE A 64 25.71 -2.22 -2.89
N THR A 65 25.39 -2.01 -4.16
CA THR A 65 26.25 -2.44 -5.27
C THR A 65 27.41 -1.50 -5.54
N ILE A 66 27.26 -0.20 -5.26
CA ILE A 66 28.30 0.80 -5.58
C ILE A 66 28.99 1.26 -4.31
N THR A 67 28.23 1.64 -3.27
CA THR A 67 28.81 2.27 -2.07
C THR A 67 29.58 1.26 -1.23
N THR A 68 29.00 0.08 -0.95
CA THR A 68 29.65 -0.94 -0.10
C THR A 68 31.01 -1.40 -0.61
N PRO A 69 31.20 -1.80 -1.89
CA PRO A 69 32.50 -2.23 -2.37
C PRO A 69 33.51 -1.06 -2.44
N MET A 70 33.07 0.16 -2.76
CA MET A 70 33.97 1.33 -2.79
C MET A 70 34.47 1.72 -1.40
N ILE A 71 33.63 1.64 -0.37
CA ILE A 71 34.05 1.86 1.03
C ILE A 71 35.15 0.86 1.42
N ILE A 72 35.00 -0.41 1.03
CA ILE A 72 35.97 -1.47 1.34
C ILE A 72 37.33 -1.20 0.65
N ILE A 73 37.31 -0.66 -0.57
CA ILE A 73 38.51 -0.45 -1.39
C ILE A 73 39.17 0.93 -1.10
N ASN A 74 38.55 1.79 -0.28
CA ASN A 74 39.06 3.11 0.10
C ASN A 74 39.42 4.01 -1.11
N THR A 75 38.74 3.83 -2.24
CA THR A 75 38.97 4.58 -3.48
C THR A 75 37.85 5.59 -3.71
N THR A 76 38.23 6.86 -3.93
CA THR A 76 37.45 7.99 -4.47
C THR A 76 36.02 8.20 -3.95
N LYS A 77 35.72 9.40 -3.47
CA LYS A 77 34.37 9.80 -3.05
C LYS A 77 33.37 9.72 -4.21
N VAL A 78 32.52 8.70 -4.22
CA VAL A 78 31.38 8.62 -5.13
C VAL A 78 30.18 9.23 -4.41
N TYR A 79 29.73 10.37 -4.94
CA TYR A 79 28.52 11.02 -4.47
C TYR A 79 27.31 10.21 -4.90
N THR A 80 26.73 9.46 -3.97
CA THR A 80 25.47 8.75 -4.20
C THR A 80 24.29 9.62 -3.79
N LEU A 81 23.12 9.32 -4.36
CA LEU A 81 21.85 9.95 -3.97
C LEU A 81 21.56 9.85 -2.46
N PHE A 82 22.23 8.95 -1.74
CA PHE A 82 22.15 8.79 -0.30
C PHE A 82 22.91 9.86 0.50
N GLU A 83 24.02 10.39 -0.05
CA GLU A 83 24.72 11.52 0.57
C GLU A 83 23.91 12.82 0.42
N THR A 84 23.13 12.93 -0.64
CA THR A 84 22.11 13.97 -0.72
C THR A 84 20.94 13.59 0.18
N ALA A 85 20.43 14.52 0.99
CA ALA A 85 19.31 14.25 1.91
C ALA A 85 18.07 13.63 1.20
N TYR A 86 17.94 13.85 -0.12
CA TYR A 86 16.90 13.29 -0.98
C TYR A 86 16.77 11.76 -0.91
N GLY A 87 17.87 11.00 -0.87
CA GLY A 87 17.81 9.53 -0.82
C GLY A 87 17.08 9.00 0.42
N LEU A 88 17.35 9.61 1.58
CA LEU A 88 16.66 9.29 2.84
C LEU A 88 15.19 9.67 2.79
N TYR A 89 14.84 10.83 2.21
CA TYR A 89 13.44 11.23 2.04
C TYR A 89 12.66 10.23 1.18
N PHE A 90 13.23 9.78 0.06
CA PHE A 90 12.57 8.78 -0.77
C PHE A 90 12.41 7.44 -0.05
N LEU A 91 13.42 7.01 0.70
CA LEU A 91 13.33 5.78 1.49
C LEU A 91 12.22 5.90 2.55
N PHE A 92 12.17 7.00 3.29
CA PHE A 92 11.11 7.27 4.26
C PHE A 92 9.72 7.27 3.63
N LEU A 93 9.54 7.98 2.50
CA LEU A 93 8.27 7.99 1.76
C LEU A 93 7.89 6.61 1.24
N SER A 94 8.84 5.81 0.76
CA SER A 94 8.57 4.45 0.28
C SER A 94 8.05 3.54 1.40
N VAL A 95 8.71 3.57 2.57
CA VAL A 95 8.32 2.79 3.74
C VAL A 95 6.96 3.26 4.27
N LEU A 96 6.74 4.58 4.33
CA LEU A 96 5.46 5.15 4.72
C LEU A 96 4.32 4.71 3.77
N CYS A 97 4.55 4.72 2.46
CA CYS A 97 3.59 4.22 1.47
C CYS A 97 3.29 2.73 1.66
N ILE A 98 4.30 1.89 1.96
CA ILE A 98 4.09 0.46 2.25
C ILE A 98 3.21 0.29 3.49
N ILE A 99 3.55 0.98 4.58
CA ILE A 99 2.79 0.90 5.84
C ILE A 99 1.34 1.34 5.60
N LEU A 100 1.12 2.47 4.93
CA LEU A 100 -0.23 2.98 4.65
C LEU A 100 -1.02 2.08 3.70
N ALA A 101 -0.37 1.44 2.72
CA ALA A 101 -0.98 0.45 1.85
C ALA A 101 -1.45 -0.78 2.64
N LEU A 102 -0.62 -1.26 3.57
CA LEU A 102 -0.95 -2.38 4.46
C LEU A 102 -2.08 -2.03 5.42
N LEU A 103 -2.08 -0.81 5.98
CA LEU A 103 -3.12 -0.31 6.88
C LEU A 103 -4.43 0.07 6.17
N ARG A 104 -4.49 -0.03 4.83
CA ARG A 104 -5.66 0.33 4.00
C ARG A 104 -6.17 1.75 4.25
N GLN A 105 -5.28 2.69 4.56
CA GLN A 105 -5.68 4.06 4.89
C GLN A 105 -5.89 4.93 3.66
N LYS A 106 -6.93 5.78 3.71
CA LYS A 106 -7.28 6.76 2.66
C LYS A 106 -6.17 7.78 2.38
N ILE A 107 -5.19 7.90 3.29
CA ILE A 107 -4.16 8.95 3.32
C ILE A 107 -2.97 8.60 2.40
N ILE A 108 -2.96 7.43 1.74
CA ILE A 108 -1.85 6.99 0.87
C ILE A 108 -1.58 7.94 -0.31
N ILE A 109 -2.59 8.72 -0.74
CA ILE A 109 -2.44 9.66 -1.84
C ILE A 109 -1.43 10.78 -1.53
N PHE A 110 -1.34 11.22 -0.28
CA PHE A 110 -0.43 12.31 0.13
C PHE A 110 1.05 11.95 -0.06
N PRO A 111 1.57 10.85 0.51
CA PRO A 111 2.97 10.47 0.29
C PRO A 111 3.25 10.04 -1.15
N ALA A 112 2.26 9.51 -1.88
CA ALA A 112 2.41 9.22 -3.31
C ALA A 112 2.62 10.49 -4.14
N ILE A 113 1.81 11.54 -3.91
CA ILE A 113 2.00 12.86 -4.54
C ILE A 113 3.34 13.46 -4.13
N GLY A 114 3.69 13.41 -2.84
CA GLY A 114 4.97 13.92 -2.34
C GLY A 114 6.18 13.23 -3.01
N SER A 115 6.13 11.90 -3.15
CA SER A 115 7.17 11.13 -3.84
C SER A 115 7.27 11.50 -5.32
N PHE A 116 6.15 11.68 -6.00
CA PHE A 116 6.13 12.10 -7.39
C PHE A 116 6.69 13.52 -7.60
N LEU A 117 6.26 14.49 -6.79
CA LEU A 117 6.77 15.86 -6.85
C LEU A 117 8.26 15.93 -6.52
N LEU A 118 8.73 15.17 -5.53
CA LEU A 118 10.14 15.08 -5.19
C LEU A 118 10.93 14.47 -6.36
N THR A 119 10.38 13.44 -7.02
CA THR A 119 11.00 12.85 -8.22
C THR A 119 11.12 13.87 -9.33
N LEU A 120 10.05 14.58 -9.67
CA LEU A 120 10.09 15.65 -10.66
C LEU A 120 11.09 16.74 -10.28
N TYR A 121 11.11 17.17 -9.02
CA TYR A 121 12.07 18.14 -8.53
C TYR A 121 13.51 17.69 -8.76
N VAL A 122 13.84 16.44 -8.42
CA VAL A 122 15.17 15.86 -8.69
C VAL A 122 15.45 15.80 -10.18
N ILE A 123 14.46 15.45 -11.02
CA ILE A 123 14.60 15.41 -12.48
C ILE A 123 14.95 16.78 -13.07
N PHE A 124 14.23 17.83 -12.68
CA PHE A 124 14.44 19.19 -13.20
C PHE A 124 15.66 19.87 -12.59
N SER A 125 15.92 19.64 -11.31
CA SER A 125 17.09 20.21 -10.62
C SER A 125 18.39 19.58 -11.11
N TYR A 126 18.34 18.36 -11.66
CA TYR A 126 19.50 17.67 -12.21
C TYR A 126 20.24 18.51 -13.26
N ASP A 127 19.51 19.20 -14.14
CA ASP A 127 20.12 20.00 -15.21
C ASP A 127 20.78 21.28 -14.66
N GLN A 128 20.37 21.79 -13.49
CA GLN A 128 21.04 22.93 -12.83
C GLN A 128 22.35 22.54 -12.14
N VAL A 129 22.48 21.31 -11.64
CA VAL A 129 23.69 20.83 -10.92
C VAL A 129 24.74 20.25 -11.89
N ARG A 130 24.44 20.23 -13.19
CA ARG A 130 25.26 19.64 -14.25
C ARG A 130 26.68 20.21 -14.44
N PRO A 131 27.04 21.48 -14.15
CA PRO A 131 28.35 22.00 -14.58
C PRO A 131 29.55 21.36 -13.88
N GLN A 132 29.35 20.55 -12.83
CA GLN A 132 30.45 19.86 -12.13
C GLN A 132 30.62 18.37 -12.50
N TYR A 133 29.71 17.77 -13.28
CA TYR A 133 29.73 16.33 -13.56
C TYR A 133 29.54 16.05 -15.07
N ILE A 134 30.62 16.24 -15.83
CA ILE A 134 30.64 16.17 -17.31
C ILE A 134 30.26 14.78 -17.88
N TYR A 135 30.21 13.73 -17.05
CA TYR A 135 29.95 12.34 -17.50
C TYR A 135 28.76 11.65 -16.84
N ALA A 136 27.94 12.36 -16.05
CA ALA A 136 26.77 11.74 -15.46
C ALA A 136 25.63 11.68 -16.48
N THR A 137 25.57 10.59 -17.25
CA THR A 137 24.37 10.25 -18.04
C THR A 137 23.24 9.83 -17.10
N LYS A 138 21.99 10.21 -17.41
CA LYS A 138 20.81 9.73 -16.68
C LYS A 138 20.77 8.20 -16.77
N GLY A 139 21.20 7.52 -15.70
CA GLY A 139 21.28 6.07 -15.64
C GLY A 139 19.89 5.42 -15.56
N ILE A 140 19.84 4.11 -15.77
CA ILE A 140 18.58 3.34 -15.74
C ILE A 140 17.81 3.49 -14.43
N ALA A 141 18.52 3.69 -13.31
CA ALA A 141 17.93 3.94 -11.99
C ALA A 141 17.03 5.19 -11.96
N PHE A 142 17.37 6.21 -12.75
CA PHE A 142 16.60 7.45 -12.83
C PHE A 142 15.23 7.24 -13.48
N TYR A 143 15.21 6.50 -14.59
CA TYR A 143 13.98 6.12 -15.28
C TYR A 143 13.12 5.18 -14.45
N LEU A 144 13.75 4.23 -13.74
CA LEU A 144 13.05 3.33 -12.82
C LEU A 144 12.45 4.08 -11.63
N MET A 145 13.14 5.08 -11.06
CA MET A 145 12.61 5.94 -10.00
C MET A 145 11.39 6.72 -10.49
N PHE A 146 11.47 7.32 -11.69
CA PHE A 146 10.34 8.00 -12.32
C PHE A 146 9.15 7.06 -12.53
N ALA A 147 9.38 5.90 -13.15
CA ALA A 147 8.32 4.91 -13.38
C ALA A 147 7.67 4.44 -12.07
N SER A 148 8.47 4.21 -11.03
CA SER A 148 7.97 3.81 -9.70
C SER A 148 7.10 4.89 -9.07
N SER A 149 7.50 6.16 -9.19
CA SER A 149 6.72 7.30 -8.70
C SER A 149 5.37 7.45 -9.43
N CYS A 150 5.34 7.21 -10.75
CA CYS A 150 4.11 7.19 -11.55
C CYS A 150 3.18 6.05 -11.13
N LEU A 151 3.73 4.85 -10.88
CA LEU A 151 2.95 3.69 -10.40
C LEU A 151 2.34 3.97 -9.02
N LEU A 152 3.11 4.57 -8.11
CA LEU A 152 2.64 4.98 -6.80
C LEU A 152 1.51 6.01 -6.88
N LEU A 153 1.68 7.04 -7.70
CA LEU A 153 0.66 8.06 -7.91
C LEU A 153 -0.62 7.45 -8.47
N THR A 154 -0.49 6.58 -9.48
CA THR A 154 -1.64 5.87 -10.09
C THR A 154 -2.34 4.98 -9.07
N GLY A 155 -1.59 4.22 -8.27
CA GLY A 155 -2.12 3.41 -7.18
C GLY A 155 -2.86 4.24 -6.14
N GLY A 156 -2.29 5.40 -5.75
CA GLY A 156 -2.90 6.34 -4.81
C GLY A 156 -4.20 6.96 -5.33
N ILE A 157 -4.24 7.36 -6.60
CA ILE A 157 -5.45 7.89 -7.24
C ILE A 157 -6.53 6.82 -7.31
N LEU A 158 -6.20 5.59 -7.70
CA LEU A 158 -7.14 4.48 -7.75
C LEU A 158 -7.68 4.12 -6.36
N ALA A 159 -6.82 4.13 -5.34
CA ALA A 159 -7.23 3.94 -3.95
C ALA A 159 -8.28 4.98 -3.55
N PHE A 160 -7.99 6.25 -3.79
CA PHE A 160 -8.90 7.36 -3.50
C PHE A 160 -10.22 7.27 -4.26
N ALA A 161 -10.18 7.01 -5.57
CA ALA A 161 -11.37 6.85 -6.40
C ALA A 161 -12.23 5.65 -5.98
N SER A 162 -11.62 4.53 -5.60
CA SER A 162 -12.34 3.35 -5.11
C SER A 162 -13.11 3.62 -3.81
N HIS A 163 -12.59 4.53 -2.98
CA HIS A 163 -13.27 4.98 -1.78
C HIS A 163 -14.39 5.97 -2.09
N ALA A 164 -14.17 6.94 -2.98
CA ALA A 164 -15.22 7.88 -3.39
C ALA A 164 -16.46 7.15 -3.97
N LYS A 165 -16.25 6.03 -4.67
CA LYS A 165 -17.34 5.20 -5.21
C LYS A 165 -18.07 4.34 -4.17
N ARG A 166 -17.53 4.17 -2.96
CA ARG A 166 -18.18 3.43 -1.86
C ARG A 166 -19.02 4.30 -0.93
N ASP A 167 -18.83 5.62 -1.00
CA ASP A 167 -19.60 6.58 -0.21
C ASP A 167 -20.70 7.35 -1.04
N PRO A 168 -21.36 6.80 -2.10
CA PRO A 168 -22.44 7.53 -2.78
C PRO A 168 -23.75 7.51 -1.98
N GLU A 169 -23.85 6.69 -0.92
CA GLU A 169 -24.98 6.64 0.00
C GLU A 169 -24.63 7.44 1.28
N GLY A 170 -24.45 8.75 1.11
CA GLY A 170 -24.60 9.69 2.23
C GLY A 170 -26.07 9.81 2.63
N PRO A 171 -26.37 10.12 3.91
CA PRO A 171 -27.59 9.72 4.59
C PRO A 171 -28.84 10.38 4.00
N LEU A 172 -29.83 9.56 3.66
CA LEU A 172 -31.21 9.98 3.83
C LEU A 172 -31.47 10.01 5.34
N HIS A 173 -31.68 11.23 5.85
CA HIS A 173 -32.12 11.62 7.19
C HIS A 173 -31.04 12.03 8.21
#